data_AF-A0A958RYF5-F1
#
_entry.id   AF-A0A958RYF5-F1
#
_cell.length_a   1.000
_cell.length_b   1.000
_cell.length_c   1.000
_cell.angle_alpha   90.00
_cell.angle_beta   90.00
_cell.angle_gamma   90.00
#
_symmetry.space_group_name_H-M   'P 1'
#
loop_
_entity.id
_entity.type
_entity.pdbx_description
1 polymer ?
#
loop_
_entity_poly.entity_id
_entity_poly.type
_entity_poly.pdbx_seq_one_letter_code
_entity_poly.pdbx_strand_id
1 'polypeptide(L)'
;MKSSRYLSIGLLLLLYVSSYATFSIVAVDPLTGQVGSAGASCSDGSGCGGCGGVVVINGIVPGVGAINAQGVTCFPDLNLQNGMNWMRAGHTPSQIISDLTAHDKCFQGGVSQRQYGIVGFDDNDNPVVATYTGSGCAGYASQRIGYNYSIQGSNLLGKEVLDSMAARFERETGSLACKLMAALQAAKVVGADTRCAAAGVSSLSSYLRVAESDDESPNFFINLVVSGTPEGVDPIDELQSLFDQSYSCTVPVGITQIKGKSFLIYPNPASDIFHIRSGSTIREVMIYDMLGNQVVAEAPASPVYSWDVQQMPDGMYMVRVRTDAGWSLDRLIVSR
;
A
#
# COMPACT_ATOMS: atom_id res chain seq x y z
N MET A 1 1.43 -49.55 57.83
CA MET A 1 2.10 -49.35 56.52
C MET A 1 1.05 -49.47 55.40
N LYS A 2 0.50 -48.34 54.93
CA LYS A 2 -0.30 -48.27 53.69
C LYS A 2 0.26 -47.10 52.89
N SER A 3 1.01 -47.38 51.82
CA SER A 3 1.57 -46.35 50.94
C SER A 3 0.53 -45.97 49.90
N SER A 4 -0.03 -44.77 50.02
CA SER A 4 -0.80 -44.13 48.95
C SER A 4 0.19 -43.57 47.91
N ARG A 5 0.18 -44.12 46.69
CA ARG A 5 0.91 -43.54 45.55
C ARG A 5 -0.06 -42.63 44.80
N TYR A 6 0.08 -41.33 44.97
CA TYR A 6 -0.60 -40.35 44.12
C TYR A 6 0.12 -40.31 42.77
N LEU A 7 -0.57 -40.75 41.72
CA LEU A 7 -0.13 -40.60 40.34
C LEU A 7 -0.57 -39.22 39.86
N SER A 8 0.35 -38.25 39.92
CA SER A 8 0.11 -36.91 39.35
C SER A 8 0.14 -37.01 37.83
N ILE A 9 -1.04 -36.98 37.20
CA ILE A 9 -1.17 -36.81 35.75
C ILE A 9 -0.89 -35.34 35.45
N GLY A 10 0.32 -35.06 34.94
CA GLY A 10 0.66 -33.75 34.42
C GLY A 10 -0.12 -33.49 33.14
N LEU A 11 -1.07 -32.55 33.19
CA LEU A 11 -1.76 -32.02 32.02
C LEU A 11 -0.74 -31.21 31.20
N LEU A 12 -0.17 -31.82 30.17
CA LEU A 12 0.68 -31.15 29.21
C LEU A 12 -0.21 -30.24 28.36
N LEU A 13 -0.34 -28.96 28.74
CA LEU A 13 -0.95 -27.93 27.90
C LEU A 13 -0.05 -27.77 26.66
N LEU A 14 -0.43 -28.41 25.56
CA LEU A 14 0.12 -28.12 24.24
C LEU A 14 -0.33 -26.71 23.87
N LEU A 15 0.54 -25.72 24.10
CA LEU A 15 0.41 -24.41 23.49
C LEU A 15 0.52 -24.61 21.98
N TYR A 16 -0.61 -24.50 21.28
CA TYR A 16 -0.65 -24.57 19.82
C TYR A 16 0.19 -23.42 19.26
N VAL A 17 1.33 -23.75 18.67
CA VAL A 17 2.17 -22.80 17.95
C VAL A 17 1.52 -22.57 16.58
N SER A 18 0.76 -21.49 16.46
CA SER A 18 0.25 -21.07 15.15
C SER A 18 1.37 -20.38 14.39
N SER A 19 2.13 -21.13 13.59
CA SER A 19 2.91 -20.54 12.50
C SER A 19 1.91 -20.09 11.44
N TYR A 20 1.81 -18.78 11.22
CA TYR A 20 1.03 -18.20 10.13
C TYR A 20 1.89 -18.26 8.87
N ALA A 21 1.74 -19.30 8.05
CA ALA A 21 2.22 -19.25 6.68
C ALA A 21 1.56 -18.09 5.95
N THR A 22 2.32 -17.38 5.16
CA THR A 22 1.92 -16.06 4.70
C THR A 22 2.75 -15.76 3.48
N PHE A 23 2.13 -15.21 2.45
CA PHE A 23 2.83 -14.46 1.41
C PHE A 23 2.29 -13.05 1.41
N SER A 24 3.19 -12.08 1.34
CA SER A 24 2.82 -10.68 1.44
C SER A 24 3.82 -9.79 0.71
N ILE A 25 3.38 -8.59 0.39
CA ILE A 25 4.12 -7.55 -0.30
C ILE A 25 3.94 -6.24 0.43
N VAL A 26 5.02 -5.48 0.59
CA VAL A 26 4.99 -4.05 0.92
C VAL A 26 5.62 -3.29 -0.24
N ALA A 27 5.09 -2.13 -0.59
CA ALA A 27 5.61 -1.32 -1.67
C ALA A 27 5.34 0.18 -1.46
N VAL A 28 6.18 1.02 -2.08
CA VAL A 28 6.00 2.46 -2.16
C VAL A 28 5.92 2.91 -3.62
N ASP A 29 5.18 3.97 -3.90
CA ASP A 29 5.18 4.63 -5.21
C ASP A 29 5.91 5.98 -5.13
N PRO A 30 7.13 6.11 -5.68
CA PRO A 30 7.91 7.34 -5.59
C PRO A 30 7.31 8.50 -6.39
N LEU A 31 6.35 8.26 -7.30
CA LEU A 31 5.71 9.33 -8.05
C LEU A 31 4.61 10.03 -7.25
N THR A 32 3.91 9.27 -6.41
CA THR A 32 2.73 9.75 -5.67
C THR A 32 2.97 9.85 -4.17
N GLY A 33 4.04 9.26 -3.64
CA GLY A 33 4.29 9.13 -2.21
C GLY A 33 3.38 8.08 -1.53
N GLN A 34 2.57 7.33 -2.30
CA GLN A 34 1.71 6.30 -1.74
C GLN A 34 2.53 5.17 -1.14
N VAL A 35 2.03 4.62 -0.05
CA VAL A 35 2.61 3.48 0.63
C VAL A 35 1.55 2.41 0.78
N GLY A 36 1.86 1.16 0.45
CA GLY A 36 0.87 0.10 0.48
C GLY A 36 1.44 -1.26 0.84
N SER A 37 0.51 -2.15 1.18
CA SER A 37 0.79 -3.53 1.53
C SER A 37 -0.39 -4.42 1.16
N ALA A 38 -0.09 -5.66 0.79
CA ALA A 38 -1.09 -6.69 0.56
C ALA A 38 -0.55 -8.04 1.03
N GLY A 39 -1.44 -8.95 1.44
CA GLY A 39 -1.01 -10.27 1.90
C GLY A 39 -2.16 -11.25 2.05
N ALA A 40 -1.81 -12.53 2.09
CA ALA A 40 -2.77 -13.61 2.34
C ALA A 40 -2.13 -14.74 3.17
N SER A 41 -2.95 -15.47 3.92
CA SER A 41 -2.52 -16.56 4.82
C SER A 41 -3.65 -17.56 5.03
N CYS A 42 -3.30 -18.82 5.23
CA CYS A 42 -4.16 -19.88 5.74
C CYS A 42 -4.47 -19.69 7.24
N SER A 43 -4.99 -18.53 7.60
CA SER A 43 -5.52 -18.21 8.92
C SER A 43 -6.67 -17.23 8.75
N ASP A 44 -7.81 -17.52 9.37
CA ASP A 44 -9.05 -16.75 9.34
C ASP A 44 -9.23 -15.83 10.57
N GLY A 45 -8.15 -15.61 11.34
CA GLY A 45 -8.19 -14.80 12.54
C GLY A 45 -8.84 -15.46 13.77
N SER A 46 -9.36 -16.69 13.66
CA SER A 46 -9.88 -17.44 14.82
C SER A 46 -8.81 -17.66 15.89
N GLY A 47 -7.58 -17.94 15.46
CA GLY A 47 -6.43 -18.19 16.34
C GLY A 47 -5.92 -16.97 17.13
N CYS A 48 -6.41 -15.76 16.82
CA CYS A 48 -6.02 -14.50 17.48
C CYS A 48 -7.23 -13.75 18.06
N GLY A 49 -8.37 -14.43 18.26
CA GLY A 49 -9.57 -13.83 18.85
C GLY A 49 -10.32 -12.86 17.95
N GLY A 50 -10.30 -13.08 16.63
CA GLY A 50 -11.01 -12.24 15.66
C GLY A 50 -10.22 -11.02 15.19
N CYS A 51 -8.89 -11.13 15.10
CA CYS A 51 -8.01 -10.02 14.76
C CYS A 51 -8.06 -9.57 13.27
N GLY A 52 -8.97 -10.11 12.46
CA GLY A 52 -9.12 -9.77 11.04
C GLY A 52 -8.28 -10.62 10.09
N GLY A 53 -7.77 -11.77 10.54
CA GLY A 53 -6.95 -12.66 9.71
C GLY A 53 -5.53 -12.13 9.52
N VAL A 54 -5.00 -12.24 8.31
CA VAL A 54 -3.60 -11.94 7.97
C VAL A 54 -3.23 -10.46 8.05
N VAL A 55 -4.21 -9.57 8.11
CA VAL A 55 -3.98 -8.11 8.18
C VAL A 55 -3.15 -7.67 9.38
N VAL A 56 -3.09 -8.48 10.44
CA VAL A 56 -2.32 -8.19 11.65
C VAL A 56 -0.81 -8.13 11.46
N ILE A 57 -0.30 -8.67 10.36
CA ILE A 57 1.13 -8.55 10.05
C ILE A 57 1.50 -7.14 9.57
N ASN A 58 0.50 -6.33 9.17
CA ASN A 58 0.73 -5.10 8.43
C ASN A 58 0.76 -3.86 9.33
N GLY A 59 1.79 -3.04 9.11
CA GLY A 59 1.87 -1.66 9.56
C GLY A 59 2.12 -0.72 8.37
N ILE A 60 1.40 0.40 8.34
CA ILE A 60 1.60 1.49 7.37
C ILE A 60 1.79 2.78 8.17
N VAL A 61 2.82 3.54 7.79
CA VAL A 61 3.03 4.93 8.22
C VAL A 61 2.86 5.81 6.97
N PRO A 62 1.69 6.47 6.81
CA PRO A 62 1.38 7.35 5.68
C PRO A 62 2.53 8.32 5.37
N GLY A 63 2.89 8.41 4.08
CA GLY A 63 3.99 9.25 3.60
C GLY A 63 5.42 8.81 3.99
N VAL A 64 5.58 7.76 4.79
CA VAL A 64 6.90 7.32 5.28
C VAL A 64 7.27 5.93 4.79
N GLY A 65 6.40 4.93 4.99
CA GLY A 65 6.75 3.55 4.71
C GLY A 65 5.75 2.50 5.19
N ALA A 66 6.01 1.25 4.84
CA ALA A 66 5.21 0.09 5.24
C ALA A 66 6.10 -1.05 5.73
N ILE A 67 5.57 -1.83 6.67
CA ILE A 67 6.21 -3.01 7.24
C ILE A 67 5.21 -4.17 7.30
N ASN A 68 5.67 -5.34 6.90
CA ASN A 68 5.02 -6.60 7.21
C ASN A 68 5.89 -7.41 8.17
N ALA A 69 5.37 -7.72 9.35
CA ALA A 69 5.99 -8.54 10.38
C ALA A 69 5.27 -9.89 10.49
N GLN A 70 5.89 -10.94 9.96
CA GLN A 70 5.29 -12.27 9.80
C GLN A 70 6.24 -13.41 10.23
N GLY A 71 5.81 -14.65 10.01
CA GLY A 71 6.48 -15.85 10.51
C GLY A 71 5.82 -16.34 11.80
N VAL A 72 6.60 -16.55 12.86
CA VAL A 72 6.02 -16.67 14.20
C VAL A 72 5.73 -15.26 14.71
N THR A 73 4.46 -14.94 14.93
CA THR A 73 4.01 -13.62 15.39
C THR A 73 3.44 -13.71 16.79
N CYS A 74 3.66 -12.69 17.61
CA CYS A 74 3.08 -12.57 18.96
C CYS A 74 1.82 -11.70 18.93
N PHE A 75 0.93 -11.95 19.90
CA PHE A 75 -0.24 -11.11 20.12
C PHE A 75 -0.21 -10.57 21.57
N PRO A 76 -0.09 -9.25 21.76
CA PRO A 76 0.11 -8.19 20.75
C PRO A 76 1.49 -8.26 20.07
N ASP A 77 1.58 -7.80 18.80
CA ASP A 77 2.85 -7.76 18.07
C ASP A 77 3.65 -6.49 18.42
N LEU A 78 4.48 -6.62 19.46
CA LEU A 78 5.37 -5.55 19.90
C LEU A 78 6.48 -5.24 18.88
N ASN A 79 6.87 -6.21 18.05
CA ASN A 79 7.91 -6.01 17.05
C ASN A 79 7.38 -5.13 15.92
N LEU A 80 6.17 -5.41 15.43
CA LEU A 80 5.50 -4.55 14.45
C LEU A 80 5.32 -3.11 14.98
N GLN A 81 4.87 -2.97 16.23
CA GLN A 81 4.72 -1.65 16.87
C GLN A 81 6.04 -0.89 16.95
N ASN A 82 7.12 -1.55 17.38
CA ASN A 82 8.45 -0.94 17.43
C ASN A 82 8.96 -0.55 16.04
N GLY A 83 8.77 -1.42 15.04
CA GLY A 83 9.13 -1.13 13.65
C GLY A 83 8.43 0.11 13.12
N MET A 84 7.13 0.26 13.36
CA MET A 84 6.39 1.47 12.99
C MET A 84 6.84 2.71 13.76
N ASN A 85 7.19 2.57 15.04
CA ASN A 85 7.68 3.70 15.84
C ASN A 85 9.04 4.19 15.36
N TRP A 86 9.97 3.29 15.04
CA TRP A 86 11.26 3.65 14.45
C TRP A 86 11.11 4.24 13.05
N MET A 87 10.17 3.73 12.25
CA MET A 87 9.82 4.31 10.96
C MET A 87 9.35 5.77 11.12
N ARG A 88 8.43 6.06 12.06
CA ARG A 88 8.03 7.45 12.38
C ARG A 88 9.16 8.33 12.90
N ALA A 89 10.17 7.72 13.52
CA ALA A 89 11.37 8.40 14.00
C ALA A 89 12.45 8.60 12.92
N GLY A 90 12.18 8.21 11.66
CA GLY A 90 13.10 8.39 10.54
C GLY A 90 14.19 7.33 10.41
N HIS A 91 14.05 6.17 11.07
CA HIS A 91 14.99 5.06 10.84
C HIS A 91 14.78 4.50 9.43
N THR A 92 15.88 4.24 8.72
CA THR A 92 15.85 3.54 7.43
C THR A 92 15.36 2.10 7.60
N PRO A 93 14.78 1.48 6.55
CA PRO A 93 14.39 0.07 6.58
C PRO A 93 15.49 -0.86 7.11
N SER A 94 16.76 -0.62 6.73
CA SER A 94 17.89 -1.45 7.18
C SER A 94 18.18 -1.28 8.68
N GLN A 95 18.09 -0.05 9.20
CA GLN A 95 18.22 0.19 10.65
C GLN A 95 17.09 -0.49 11.40
N ILE A 96 15.84 -0.40 10.92
CA ILE A 96 14.69 -1.07 11.54
C ILE A 96 14.89 -2.58 11.57
N ILE A 97 15.36 -3.21 10.48
CA ILE A 97 15.70 -4.64 10.48
C ILE A 97 16.77 -4.98 11.53
N SER A 98 17.84 -4.19 11.61
CA SER A 98 18.89 -4.38 12.61
C SER A 98 18.32 -4.28 14.03
N ASP A 99 17.47 -3.29 14.30
CA ASP A 99 16.89 -3.04 15.61
C ASP A 99 15.91 -4.16 16.01
N LEU A 100 15.06 -4.61 15.08
CA LEU A 100 14.11 -5.71 15.30
C LEU A 100 14.82 -7.04 15.57
N THR A 101 15.89 -7.33 14.82
CA THR A 101 16.62 -8.60 14.97
C THR A 101 17.51 -8.64 16.20
N ALA A 102 18.05 -7.49 16.64
CA ALA A 102 18.80 -7.37 17.89
C ALA A 102 17.90 -7.38 19.14
N HIS A 103 16.65 -6.93 19.02
CA HIS A 103 15.76 -6.70 20.15
C HIS A 103 14.38 -7.37 19.99
N ASP A 104 14.33 -8.63 19.51
CA ASP A 104 13.08 -9.39 19.37
C ASP A 104 12.28 -9.41 20.69
N LYS A 105 11.13 -8.73 20.71
CA LYS A 105 10.23 -8.60 21.87
C LYS A 105 9.11 -9.63 21.89
N CYS A 106 9.06 -10.53 20.90
CA CYS A 106 8.03 -11.56 20.88
C CYS A 106 8.35 -12.65 21.89
N PHE A 107 7.40 -12.92 22.79
CA PHE A 107 7.48 -13.92 23.84
C PHE A 107 7.33 -15.38 23.34
N GLN A 108 7.11 -15.60 22.05
CA GLN A 108 7.03 -16.93 21.43
C GLN A 108 8.03 -17.07 20.30
N GLY A 109 8.74 -18.20 20.22
CA GLY A 109 9.75 -18.44 19.19
C GLY A 109 11.02 -17.60 19.41
N GLY A 110 11.77 -17.34 18.33
CA GLY A 110 12.92 -16.45 18.37
C GLY A 110 13.19 -15.77 17.03
N VAL A 111 14.21 -14.91 16.99
CA VAL A 111 14.53 -14.08 15.81
C VAL A 111 14.65 -14.91 14.53
N SER A 112 15.21 -16.11 14.60
CA SER A 112 15.34 -17.01 13.44
C SER A 112 14.01 -17.48 12.85
N GLN A 113 12.88 -17.30 13.54
CA GLN A 113 11.54 -17.66 13.06
C GLN A 113 10.73 -16.44 12.60
N ARG A 114 11.35 -15.25 12.60
CA ARG A 114 10.73 -14.00 12.15
C ARG A 114 11.00 -13.76 10.69
N GLN A 115 10.08 -13.05 10.07
CA GLN A 115 10.24 -12.55 8.72
C GLN A 115 9.70 -11.11 8.66
N TYR A 116 10.51 -10.21 8.13
CA TYR A 116 10.20 -8.79 8.01
C TYR A 116 10.42 -8.33 6.57
N GLY A 117 9.48 -7.57 6.04
CA GLY A 117 9.66 -6.79 4.81
C GLY A 117 9.32 -5.34 5.09
N ILE A 118 10.23 -4.42 4.76
CA ILE A 118 10.10 -3.00 5.07
C ILE A 118 10.47 -2.17 3.83
N VAL A 119 9.62 -1.20 3.54
CA VAL A 119 9.84 -0.19 2.48
C VAL A 119 9.64 1.21 3.06
N GLY A 120 10.30 2.18 2.47
CA GLY A 120 10.10 3.60 2.77
C GLY A 120 10.83 4.48 1.76
N PHE A 121 11.07 5.73 2.13
CA PHE A 121 11.84 6.69 1.35
C PHE A 121 13.12 7.11 2.08
N ASP A 122 14.18 7.43 1.33
CA ASP A 122 15.35 8.14 1.86
C ASP A 122 15.14 9.66 1.86
N ASP A 123 16.13 10.42 2.33
CA ASP A 123 16.08 11.89 2.41
C ASP A 123 15.93 12.59 1.04
N ASN A 124 16.08 11.87 -0.07
CA ASN A 124 15.93 12.37 -1.43
C ASN A 124 14.68 11.78 -2.12
N ASP A 125 13.72 11.27 -1.34
CA ASP A 125 12.48 10.64 -1.80
C ASP A 125 12.70 9.38 -2.68
N ASN A 126 13.88 8.75 -2.61
CA ASN A 126 14.11 7.49 -3.31
C ASN A 126 13.58 6.32 -2.49
N PRO A 127 12.94 5.32 -3.12
CA PRO A 127 12.55 4.09 -2.44
C PRO A 127 13.75 3.38 -1.80
N VAL A 128 13.58 2.98 -0.55
CA VAL A 128 14.51 2.13 0.18
C VAL A 128 13.77 0.89 0.69
N VAL A 129 14.44 -0.25 0.61
CA VAL A 129 13.86 -1.56 0.92
C VAL A 129 14.82 -2.37 1.79
N ALA A 130 14.30 -3.03 2.82
CA ALA A 130 15.07 -4.00 3.59
C ALA A 130 14.19 -5.18 4.00
N THR A 131 14.81 -6.34 4.13
CA THR A 131 14.12 -7.59 4.49
C THR A 131 14.93 -8.41 5.46
N TYR A 132 14.25 -9.28 6.17
CA TYR A 132 14.85 -10.34 6.97
C TYR A 132 13.99 -11.59 6.85
N THR A 133 14.61 -12.71 6.51
CA THR A 133 13.97 -14.04 6.58
C THR A 133 14.82 -14.91 7.47
N GLY A 134 14.31 -15.25 8.65
CA GLY A 134 15.00 -16.11 9.58
C GLY A 134 15.11 -17.55 9.06
N SER A 135 16.23 -18.22 9.37
CA SER A 135 16.53 -19.58 8.91
C SER A 135 15.60 -20.66 9.49
N GLY A 136 14.82 -20.32 10.52
CA GLY A 136 13.84 -21.16 11.19
C GLY A 136 12.39 -20.83 10.81
N CYS A 137 12.15 -19.98 9.80
CA CYS A 137 10.82 -19.83 9.20
C CYS A 137 10.35 -21.19 8.64
N ALA A 138 9.06 -21.46 8.78
CA ALA A 138 8.50 -22.77 8.47
C ALA A 138 8.41 -23.02 6.95
N GLY A 139 8.53 -24.30 6.54
CA GLY A 139 8.43 -24.75 5.15
C GLY A 139 9.40 -24.03 4.20
N TYR A 140 8.99 -23.84 2.95
CA TYR A 140 9.73 -22.97 2.04
C TYR A 140 9.51 -21.51 2.45
N ALA A 141 10.60 -20.85 2.87
CA ALA A 141 10.60 -19.45 3.26
C ALA A 141 11.65 -18.66 2.47
N SER A 142 11.25 -17.54 1.89
CA SER A 142 12.13 -16.71 1.06
C SER A 142 11.55 -15.29 0.91
N GLN A 143 12.26 -14.47 0.16
CA GLN A 143 11.92 -13.09 -0.14
C GLN A 143 12.37 -12.70 -1.56
N ARG A 144 11.73 -11.67 -2.12
CA ARG A 144 12.15 -10.95 -3.32
C ARG A 144 12.19 -9.47 -3.03
N ILE A 145 13.24 -8.81 -3.48
CA ILE A 145 13.45 -7.38 -3.30
C ILE A 145 13.46 -6.76 -4.69
N GLY A 146 12.60 -5.78 -4.92
CA GLY A 146 12.63 -4.94 -6.09
C GLY A 146 13.08 -3.52 -5.77
N TYR A 147 12.97 -2.63 -6.76
CA TYR A 147 13.35 -1.22 -6.59
C TYR A 147 12.56 -0.52 -5.48
N ASN A 148 11.25 -0.75 -5.41
CA ASN A 148 10.32 -0.05 -4.53
C ASN A 148 9.40 -0.99 -3.74
N TYR A 149 9.74 -2.27 -3.66
CA TYR A 149 8.91 -3.28 -3.01
C TYR A 149 9.72 -4.39 -2.35
N SER A 150 9.13 -5.00 -1.32
CA SER A 150 9.57 -6.27 -0.74
C SER A 150 8.43 -7.28 -0.74
N ILE A 151 8.71 -8.48 -1.23
CA ILE A 151 7.82 -9.64 -1.16
C ILE A 151 8.46 -10.69 -0.28
N GLN A 152 7.70 -11.30 0.62
CA GLN A 152 8.19 -12.33 1.52
C GLN A 152 7.12 -13.37 1.80
N GLY A 153 7.57 -14.60 2.06
CA GLY A 153 6.67 -15.63 2.56
C GLY A 153 7.34 -16.82 3.21
N SER A 154 6.53 -17.62 3.90
CA SER A 154 6.90 -18.88 4.56
C SER A 154 5.79 -19.92 4.41
N ASN A 155 6.13 -21.22 4.58
CA ASN A 155 5.24 -22.36 4.37
C ASN A 155 4.63 -22.39 2.95
N LEU A 156 5.39 -21.86 1.99
CA LEU A 156 4.92 -21.72 0.61
C LEU A 156 5.01 -23.05 -0.14
N LEU A 157 4.20 -23.19 -1.18
CA LEU A 157 4.30 -24.32 -2.13
C LEU A 157 5.69 -24.43 -2.76
N GLY A 158 6.30 -23.29 -3.05
CA GLY A 158 7.59 -23.19 -3.72
C GLY A 158 7.96 -21.74 -4.00
N LYS A 159 9.13 -21.56 -4.64
CA LYS A 159 9.65 -20.24 -5.00
C LYS A 159 8.74 -19.50 -6.00
N GLU A 160 7.99 -20.27 -6.78
CA GLU A 160 7.12 -19.81 -7.86
C GLU A 160 6.05 -18.85 -7.34
N VAL A 161 5.59 -19.01 -6.09
CA VAL A 161 4.61 -18.12 -5.47
C VAL A 161 5.18 -16.71 -5.36
N LEU A 162 6.42 -16.54 -4.91
CA LEU A 162 7.03 -15.21 -4.78
C LEU A 162 7.52 -14.68 -6.13
N ASP A 163 8.03 -15.57 -7.00
CA ASP A 163 8.47 -15.21 -8.36
C ASP A 163 7.30 -14.67 -9.19
N SER A 164 6.10 -15.27 -9.09
CA SER A 164 4.91 -14.82 -9.81
C SER A 164 4.39 -13.48 -9.29
N MET A 165 4.37 -13.28 -7.97
CA MET A 165 4.02 -12.00 -7.36
C MET A 165 4.92 -10.87 -7.87
N ALA A 166 6.24 -11.07 -7.81
CA ALA A 166 7.23 -10.09 -8.26
C ALA A 166 7.04 -9.76 -9.76
N ALA A 167 7.00 -10.79 -10.59
CA ALA A 167 6.84 -10.63 -12.03
C ALA A 167 5.51 -9.97 -12.42
N ARG A 168 4.44 -10.16 -11.63
CA ARG A 168 3.17 -9.49 -11.90
C ARG A 168 3.16 -8.06 -11.40
N PHE A 169 3.70 -7.77 -10.21
CA PHE A 169 3.86 -6.42 -9.69
C PHE A 169 4.65 -5.51 -10.65
N GLU A 170 5.76 -6.02 -11.21
CA GLU A 170 6.65 -5.27 -12.11
C GLU A 170 6.06 -5.01 -13.49
N ARG A 171 5.20 -5.92 -13.98
CA ARG A 171 4.55 -5.78 -15.31
C ARG A 171 3.25 -5.00 -15.24
N GLU A 172 2.60 -4.99 -14.10
CA GLU A 172 1.32 -4.29 -13.94
C GLU A 172 1.54 -2.78 -14.04
N THR A 173 0.66 -2.12 -14.78
CA THR A 173 0.69 -0.66 -14.95
C THR A 173 -0.39 -0.02 -14.09
N GLY A 174 -0.35 1.31 -13.95
CA GLY A 174 -1.32 2.04 -13.13
C GLY A 174 -0.86 2.24 -11.68
N SER A 175 -1.82 2.45 -10.79
CA SER A 175 -1.57 2.86 -9.41
C SER A 175 -0.95 1.75 -8.56
N LEU A 176 -0.38 2.14 -7.41
CA LEU A 176 0.18 1.19 -6.45
C LEU A 176 -0.83 0.11 -6.05
N ALA A 177 -2.09 0.51 -5.85
CA ALA A 177 -3.21 -0.38 -5.54
C ALA A 177 -3.38 -1.49 -6.59
N CYS A 178 -3.34 -1.16 -7.87
CA CYS A 178 -3.46 -2.11 -8.97
C CYS A 178 -2.31 -3.10 -9.00
N LYS A 179 -1.08 -2.61 -8.82
CA LYS A 179 0.11 -3.46 -8.78
C LYS A 179 0.07 -4.43 -7.61
N LEU A 180 -0.37 -3.98 -6.43
CA LEU A 180 -0.54 -4.82 -5.24
C LEU A 180 -1.61 -5.91 -5.45
N MET A 181 -2.77 -5.54 -6.00
CA MET A 181 -3.85 -6.50 -6.29
C MET A 181 -3.40 -7.54 -7.33
N ALA A 182 -2.72 -7.09 -8.39
CA ALA A 182 -2.19 -7.98 -9.42
C ALA A 182 -1.11 -8.93 -8.85
N ALA A 183 -0.26 -8.46 -7.94
CA ALA A 183 0.70 -9.32 -7.25
C ALA A 183 0.00 -10.45 -6.46
N LEU A 184 -1.04 -10.14 -5.68
CA LEU A 184 -1.82 -11.16 -4.97
C LEU A 184 -2.48 -12.16 -5.91
N GLN A 185 -3.08 -11.69 -7.01
CA GLN A 185 -3.68 -12.59 -8.01
C GLN A 185 -2.65 -13.56 -8.60
N ALA A 186 -1.38 -13.15 -8.72
CA ALA A 186 -0.32 -14.03 -9.23
C ALA A 186 0.11 -15.11 -8.22
N ALA A 187 -0.09 -14.89 -6.92
CA ALA A 187 0.13 -15.90 -5.88
C ALA A 187 -1.06 -16.85 -5.68
N LYS A 188 -2.24 -16.52 -6.23
CA LYS A 188 -3.48 -17.28 -6.03
C LYS A 188 -3.46 -18.62 -6.79
N VAL A 189 -2.80 -19.60 -6.20
CA VAL A 189 -2.80 -21.00 -6.62
C VAL A 189 -3.14 -21.88 -5.42
N VAL A 190 -3.80 -23.01 -5.67
CA VAL A 190 -4.15 -23.97 -4.60
C VAL A 190 -2.90 -24.39 -3.86
N GLY A 191 -2.93 -24.25 -2.53
CA GLY A 191 -1.80 -24.59 -1.68
C GLY A 191 -0.62 -23.64 -1.75
N ALA A 192 -0.78 -22.43 -2.33
CA ALA A 192 0.24 -21.37 -2.28
C ALA A 192 0.78 -21.20 -0.85
N ASP A 193 -0.13 -21.17 0.12
CA ASP A 193 0.11 -21.58 1.49
C ASP A 193 -0.19 -23.07 1.65
N THR A 194 0.84 -23.88 1.91
CA THR A 194 0.73 -25.36 1.92
C THR A 194 -0.27 -25.90 2.94
N ARG A 195 -0.57 -25.13 4.01
CA ARG A 195 -1.56 -25.53 5.02
C ARG A 195 -2.99 -25.54 4.47
N CYS A 196 -3.24 -24.76 3.42
CA CYS A 196 -4.55 -24.61 2.77
C CYS A 196 -4.75 -25.54 1.57
N ALA A 197 -3.75 -26.35 1.21
CA ALA A 197 -3.85 -27.26 0.08
C ALA A 197 -5.04 -28.23 0.18
N ALA A 198 -5.32 -28.75 1.39
CA ALA A 198 -6.44 -29.65 1.63
C ALA A 198 -7.82 -28.97 1.50
N ALA A 199 -7.89 -27.66 1.74
CA ALA A 199 -9.10 -26.86 1.58
C ALA A 199 -9.33 -26.43 0.11
N GLY A 200 -8.41 -26.76 -0.81
CA GLY A 200 -8.55 -26.45 -2.23
C GLY A 200 -8.37 -24.96 -2.56
N VAL A 201 -7.78 -24.16 -1.67
CA VAL A 201 -7.62 -22.71 -1.82
C VAL A 201 -6.16 -22.27 -1.61
N SER A 202 -5.83 -21.03 -1.96
CA SER A 202 -4.50 -20.46 -1.72
C SER A 202 -4.27 -20.05 -0.27
N SER A 203 -5.33 -19.62 0.43
CA SER A 203 -5.31 -18.99 1.76
C SER A 203 -6.74 -18.94 2.36
N LEU A 204 -6.89 -18.49 3.62
CA LEU A 204 -8.20 -18.30 4.30
C LEU A 204 -8.53 -16.82 4.58
N SER A 205 -7.53 -15.94 4.59
CA SER A 205 -7.74 -14.50 4.66
C SER A 205 -6.80 -13.76 3.73
N SER A 206 -7.18 -12.54 3.37
CA SER A 206 -6.39 -11.65 2.52
C SER A 206 -6.65 -10.18 2.90
N TYR A 207 -5.73 -9.29 2.55
CA TYR A 207 -5.94 -7.85 2.65
C TYR A 207 -5.20 -7.09 1.55
N LEU A 208 -5.66 -5.88 1.29
CA LEU A 208 -4.95 -4.86 0.51
C LEU A 208 -5.18 -3.50 1.15
N ARG A 209 -4.08 -2.82 1.47
CA ARG A 209 -4.07 -1.49 2.09
C ARG A 209 -3.14 -0.56 1.32
N VAL A 210 -3.60 0.65 1.05
CA VAL A 210 -2.81 1.73 0.44
C VAL A 210 -3.17 3.02 1.15
N ALA A 211 -2.15 3.75 1.60
CA ALA A 211 -2.27 5.07 2.20
C ALA A 211 -1.73 6.14 1.26
N GLU A 212 -2.45 7.26 1.17
CA GLU A 212 -1.94 8.55 0.71
C GLU A 212 -1.07 9.18 1.82
N SER A 213 -0.31 10.23 1.51
CA SER A 213 0.64 10.82 2.47
C SER A 213 -0.02 11.58 3.62
N ASP A 214 -1.25 12.05 3.42
CA ASP A 214 -2.07 12.78 4.37
C ASP A 214 -3.13 11.92 5.08
N ASP A 215 -3.18 10.61 4.80
CA ASP A 215 -4.05 9.69 5.51
C ASP A 215 -3.68 9.55 6.99
N GLU A 216 -4.67 9.23 7.83
CA GLU A 216 -4.47 8.92 9.24
C GLU A 216 -4.92 7.50 9.55
N SER A 217 -4.08 6.72 10.23
CA SER A 217 -4.43 5.36 10.66
C SER A 217 -5.65 5.37 11.59
N PRO A 218 -6.64 4.46 11.41
CA PRO A 218 -6.66 3.34 10.47
C PRO A 218 -7.39 3.64 9.13
N ASN A 219 -7.71 4.90 8.85
CA ASN A 219 -8.44 5.32 7.66
C ASN A 219 -7.48 5.58 6.50
N PHE A 220 -7.25 4.55 5.69
CA PHE A 220 -6.41 4.63 4.51
C PHE A 220 -7.24 4.72 3.23
N PHE A 221 -6.67 5.34 2.19
CA PHE A 221 -7.23 5.48 0.85
C PHE A 221 -7.85 4.18 0.32
N ILE A 222 -7.15 3.06 0.50
CA ILE A 222 -7.71 1.72 0.35
C ILE A 222 -7.45 0.94 1.62
N ASN A 223 -8.51 0.36 2.20
CA ASN A 223 -8.44 -0.50 3.37
C ASN A 223 -9.41 -1.67 3.22
N LEU A 224 -8.98 -2.70 2.50
CA LEU A 224 -9.78 -3.89 2.21
C LEU A 224 -9.22 -5.08 3.00
N VAL A 225 -10.09 -5.76 3.75
CA VAL A 225 -9.72 -6.91 4.58
C VAL A 225 -10.79 -7.99 4.43
N VAL A 226 -10.38 -9.17 3.96
CA VAL A 226 -11.18 -10.38 3.94
C VAL A 226 -10.66 -11.29 5.05
N SER A 227 -11.37 -11.31 6.17
CA SER A 227 -10.90 -12.01 7.39
C SER A 227 -11.12 -13.52 7.35
N GLY A 228 -11.92 -14.01 6.40
CA GLY A 228 -12.36 -15.39 6.29
C GLY A 228 -13.32 -15.55 5.11
N THR A 229 -13.41 -16.75 4.55
CA THR A 229 -14.34 -17.10 3.47
C THR A 229 -15.02 -18.44 3.74
N PRO A 230 -16.18 -18.72 3.09
CA PRO A 230 -16.75 -20.07 3.07
C PRO A 230 -15.77 -21.11 2.51
N GLU A 231 -16.01 -22.39 2.82
CA GLU A 231 -15.20 -23.50 2.32
C GLU A 231 -15.13 -23.49 0.78
N GLY A 232 -13.92 -23.64 0.24
CA GLY A 232 -13.65 -23.65 -1.20
C GLY A 232 -13.67 -22.28 -1.89
N VAL A 233 -13.93 -21.19 -1.17
CA VAL A 233 -13.86 -19.82 -1.71
C VAL A 233 -12.51 -19.20 -1.36
N ASP A 234 -11.76 -18.78 -2.37
CA ASP A 234 -10.46 -18.15 -2.15
C ASP A 234 -10.64 -16.67 -1.72
N PRO A 235 -10.03 -16.22 -0.61
CA PRO A 235 -10.19 -14.85 -0.13
C PRO A 235 -9.57 -13.81 -1.07
N ILE A 236 -8.68 -14.18 -1.98
CA ILE A 236 -8.14 -13.25 -2.99
C ILE A 236 -9.20 -12.91 -4.05
N ASP A 237 -10.13 -13.83 -4.33
CA ASP A 237 -11.27 -13.54 -5.22
C ASP A 237 -12.23 -12.54 -4.59
N GLU A 238 -12.55 -12.69 -3.31
CA GLU A 238 -13.43 -11.74 -2.63
C GLU A 238 -12.77 -10.40 -2.39
N LEU A 239 -11.46 -10.39 -2.18
CA LEU A 239 -10.69 -9.16 -2.15
C LEU A 239 -10.76 -8.42 -3.50
N GLN A 240 -10.67 -9.15 -4.61
CA GLN A 240 -10.84 -8.57 -5.95
C GLN A 240 -12.25 -8.01 -6.14
N SER A 241 -13.28 -8.75 -5.73
CA SER A 241 -14.66 -8.27 -5.79
C SER A 241 -14.86 -6.96 -5.01
N LEU A 242 -14.28 -6.84 -3.81
CA LEU A 242 -14.31 -5.61 -3.02
C LEU A 242 -13.47 -4.49 -3.67
N PHE A 243 -12.34 -4.85 -4.26
CA PHE A 243 -11.47 -3.92 -4.96
C PHE A 243 -12.19 -3.31 -6.17
N ASP A 244 -12.81 -4.11 -7.02
CA ASP A 244 -13.52 -3.65 -8.23
C ASP A 244 -14.77 -2.81 -7.90
N GLN A 245 -15.37 -3.01 -6.73
CA GLN A 245 -16.48 -2.18 -6.24
C GLN A 245 -16.03 -0.80 -5.77
N SER A 246 -14.80 -0.67 -5.27
CA SER A 246 -14.30 0.54 -4.61
C SER A 246 -13.28 1.31 -5.46
N TYR A 247 -12.66 0.65 -6.43
CA TYR A 247 -11.52 1.18 -7.17
C TYR A 247 -11.45 0.60 -8.60
N SER A 248 -10.76 1.30 -9.50
CA SER A 248 -10.56 0.85 -10.87
C SER A 248 -9.12 1.03 -11.32
N CYS A 249 -8.60 0.00 -12.00
CA CYS A 249 -7.27 0.01 -12.60
C CYS A 249 -7.24 0.54 -14.03
N THR A 250 -8.38 0.99 -14.56
CA THR A 250 -8.35 1.69 -15.85
C THR A 250 -7.72 3.06 -15.65
N VAL A 251 -6.60 3.30 -16.33
CA VAL A 251 -6.06 4.66 -16.46
C VAL A 251 -7.15 5.49 -17.16
N PRO A 252 -7.73 6.52 -16.52
CA PRO A 252 -8.64 7.39 -17.22
C PRO A 252 -7.87 8.01 -18.40
N VAL A 253 -8.40 7.88 -19.61
CA VAL A 253 -7.87 8.56 -20.81
C VAL A 253 -8.22 10.07 -20.80
N GLY A 254 -8.58 10.59 -19.63
CA GLY A 254 -8.82 12.00 -19.36
C GLY A 254 -7.70 12.52 -18.46
N ILE A 255 -7.33 13.78 -18.66
CA ILE A 255 -6.48 14.53 -17.73
C ILE A 255 -7.02 14.30 -16.32
N THR A 256 -6.23 13.61 -15.51
CA THR A 256 -6.43 13.56 -14.06
C THR A 256 -6.49 15.01 -13.62
N GLN A 257 -7.67 15.48 -13.18
CA GLN A 257 -7.72 16.68 -12.37
C GLN A 257 -6.73 16.44 -11.24
N ILE A 258 -5.62 17.17 -11.25
CA ILE A 258 -4.67 17.18 -10.15
C ILE A 258 -5.50 17.54 -8.91
N LYS A 259 -5.81 16.54 -8.08
CA LYS A 259 -6.45 16.75 -6.78
C LYS A 259 -5.50 17.66 -6.00
N GLY A 260 -6.00 18.84 -5.65
CA GLY A 260 -5.19 19.97 -5.22
C GLY A 260 -5.28 21.20 -6.13
N LYS A 261 -6.43 21.48 -6.76
CA LYS A 261 -6.64 22.75 -7.48
C LYS A 261 -6.42 23.93 -6.52
N SER A 262 -5.28 24.61 -6.67
CA SER A 262 -4.95 25.86 -5.95
C SER A 262 -5.75 27.07 -6.47
N PHE A 263 -6.54 26.88 -7.54
CA PHE A 263 -7.35 27.92 -8.15
C PHE A 263 -8.60 27.36 -8.87
N LEU A 264 -9.56 28.24 -9.14
CA LEU A 264 -10.80 27.97 -9.86
C LEU A 264 -10.86 28.82 -11.13
N ILE A 265 -11.23 28.21 -12.26
CA ILE A 265 -11.54 28.91 -13.51
C ILE A 265 -13.06 28.97 -13.72
N TYR A 266 -13.63 30.16 -13.95
CA TYR A 266 -15.07 30.30 -14.21
C TYR A 266 -15.39 31.56 -15.05
N PRO A 267 -16.46 31.54 -15.86
CA PRO A 267 -17.17 30.35 -16.30
C PRO A 267 -16.26 29.45 -17.17
N ASN A 268 -16.55 28.15 -17.18
CA ASN A 268 -15.86 27.19 -18.03
C ASN A 268 -16.90 26.14 -18.46
N PRO A 269 -17.39 26.17 -19.72
CA PRO A 269 -16.90 26.96 -20.86
C PRO A 269 -17.07 28.48 -20.73
N ALA A 270 -16.17 29.23 -21.36
CA ALA A 270 -16.18 30.70 -21.41
C ALA A 270 -16.58 31.19 -22.80
N SER A 271 -17.52 32.15 -22.86
CA SER A 271 -17.96 32.80 -24.10
C SER A 271 -17.42 34.22 -24.28
N ASP A 272 -17.27 34.98 -23.18
CA ASP A 272 -16.83 36.38 -23.20
C ASP A 272 -15.57 36.61 -22.37
N ILE A 273 -15.67 36.48 -21.04
CA ILE A 273 -14.57 36.66 -20.09
C ILE A 273 -14.54 35.43 -19.19
N PHE A 274 -13.34 34.93 -18.88
CA PHE A 274 -13.15 34.01 -17.76
C PHE A 274 -12.35 34.66 -16.63
N HIS A 275 -12.52 34.10 -15.45
CA HIS A 275 -11.85 34.49 -14.22
C HIS A 275 -11.06 33.31 -13.67
N ILE A 276 -9.90 33.61 -13.10
CA ILE A 276 -9.12 32.70 -12.27
C ILE A 276 -9.16 33.25 -10.84
N ARG A 277 -9.59 32.43 -9.88
CA ARG A 277 -9.56 32.77 -8.45
C ARG A 277 -8.72 31.77 -7.69
N SER A 278 -7.73 32.23 -6.94
CA SER A 278 -6.91 31.40 -6.05
C SER A 278 -7.11 31.80 -4.58
N GLY A 279 -6.83 30.87 -3.66
CA GLY A 279 -6.73 31.16 -2.23
C GLY A 279 -5.45 31.92 -1.85
N SER A 280 -4.50 32.10 -2.78
CA SER A 280 -3.22 32.81 -2.58
C SER A 280 -2.91 33.73 -3.76
N THR A 281 -1.81 34.48 -3.70
CA THR A 281 -1.46 35.45 -4.75
C THR A 281 -1.04 34.72 -6.03
N ILE A 282 -1.69 35.05 -7.15
CA ILE A 282 -1.30 34.54 -8.46
C ILE A 282 -0.07 35.33 -8.94
N ARG A 283 1.04 34.63 -9.08
CA ARG A 283 2.33 35.19 -9.53
C ARG A 283 2.46 35.19 -11.04
N GLU A 284 2.03 34.12 -11.68
CA GLU A 284 2.10 33.94 -13.14
C GLU A 284 0.86 33.19 -13.64
N VAL A 285 0.36 33.58 -14.80
CA VAL A 285 -0.68 32.88 -15.58
C VAL A 285 -0.14 32.67 -16.98
N MET A 286 -0.12 31.42 -17.44
CA MET A 286 0.26 31.05 -18.81
C MET A 286 -0.86 30.22 -19.43
N ILE A 287 -1.22 30.53 -20.68
CA ILE A 287 -2.28 29.82 -21.40
C ILE A 287 -1.71 29.30 -22.71
N TYR A 288 -1.96 28.04 -23.01
CA TYR A 288 -1.48 27.36 -24.21
C TYR A 288 -2.66 26.80 -25.01
N ASP A 289 -2.55 26.82 -26.33
CA ASP A 289 -3.45 26.08 -27.22
C ASP A 289 -3.12 24.57 -27.24
N MET A 290 -3.92 23.78 -27.98
CA MET A 290 -3.71 22.32 -28.10
C MET A 290 -2.46 21.93 -28.90
N LEU A 291 -1.83 22.87 -29.61
CA LEU A 291 -0.56 22.66 -30.32
C LEU A 291 0.65 23.02 -29.44
N GLY A 292 0.41 23.52 -28.22
CA GLY A 292 1.45 23.94 -27.28
C GLY A 292 1.94 25.37 -27.49
N ASN A 293 1.31 26.16 -28.37
CA ASN A 293 1.66 27.56 -28.54
C ASN A 293 1.13 28.35 -27.34
N GLN A 294 1.98 29.23 -26.81
CA GLN A 294 1.60 30.11 -25.71
C GLN A 294 0.76 31.28 -26.25
N VAL A 295 -0.48 31.39 -25.77
CA VAL A 295 -1.46 32.42 -26.15
C VAL A 295 -1.44 33.59 -25.17
N VAL A 296 -1.22 33.31 -23.87
CA VAL A 296 -1.18 34.32 -22.80
C VAL A 296 -0.01 34.02 -21.87
N ALA A 297 0.67 35.07 -21.40
CA ALA A 297 1.61 35.02 -20.29
C ALA A 297 1.62 36.33 -19.53
N GLU A 298 1.08 36.33 -18.30
CA GLU A 298 0.99 37.51 -17.45
C GLU A 298 1.42 37.23 -16.01
N ALA A 299 1.76 38.29 -15.26
CA ALA A 299 2.13 38.22 -13.84
C ALA A 299 1.24 39.14 -12.99
N PRO A 300 0.00 38.73 -12.66
CA PRO A 300 -1.02 39.63 -12.13
C PRO A 300 -0.75 40.16 -10.72
N ALA A 301 0.01 39.42 -9.90
CA ALA A 301 0.26 39.71 -8.49
C ALA A 301 -1.02 39.95 -7.65
N SER A 302 -2.09 39.20 -7.96
CA SER A 302 -3.42 39.33 -7.36
C SER A 302 -4.03 37.93 -7.12
N PRO A 303 -4.89 37.72 -6.12
CA PRO A 303 -5.60 36.46 -5.93
C PRO A 303 -6.69 36.21 -6.99
N VAL A 304 -7.03 37.23 -7.78
CA VAL A 304 -8.02 37.15 -8.87
C VAL A 304 -7.40 37.69 -10.15
N TYR A 305 -7.62 36.98 -11.25
CA TYR A 305 -7.22 37.34 -12.61
C TYR A 305 -8.42 37.17 -13.56
N SER A 306 -8.52 38.00 -14.59
CA SER A 306 -9.60 37.94 -15.58
C SER A 306 -9.05 38.16 -16.98
N TRP A 307 -9.61 37.49 -17.98
CA TRP A 307 -9.15 37.61 -19.37
C TRP A 307 -10.31 37.47 -20.35
N ASP A 308 -10.28 38.29 -21.41
CA ASP A 308 -11.25 38.31 -22.49
C ASP A 308 -10.87 37.27 -23.58
N VAL A 309 -11.79 36.37 -23.91
CA VAL A 309 -11.56 35.28 -24.86
C VAL A 309 -11.86 35.64 -26.32
N GLN A 310 -12.21 36.89 -26.64
CA GLN A 310 -12.56 37.31 -28.00
C GLN A 310 -11.51 36.96 -29.06
N GLN A 311 -10.23 37.04 -28.69
CA GLN A 311 -9.08 36.74 -29.56
C GLN A 311 -8.66 35.26 -29.52
N MET A 312 -9.30 34.45 -28.69
CA MET A 312 -9.03 33.01 -28.57
C MET A 312 -10.04 32.25 -29.44
N PRO A 313 -9.59 31.46 -30.44
CA PRO A 313 -10.47 30.55 -31.17
C PRO A 313 -11.24 29.60 -30.25
N ASP A 314 -12.42 29.17 -30.68
CA ASP A 314 -13.22 28.18 -29.96
C ASP A 314 -12.44 26.86 -29.89
N GLY A 315 -12.35 26.29 -28.69
CA GLY A 315 -11.50 25.13 -28.46
C GLY A 315 -11.06 24.96 -27.01
N MET A 316 -10.16 24.00 -26.83
CA MET A 316 -9.59 23.65 -25.53
C MET A 316 -8.24 24.34 -25.34
N TYR A 317 -8.01 24.86 -24.14
CA TYR A 317 -6.78 25.51 -23.73
C TYR A 317 -6.26 24.94 -22.41
N MET A 318 -4.95 24.96 -22.25
CA MET A 318 -4.26 24.58 -21.02
C MET A 318 -3.84 25.83 -20.26
N VAL A 319 -4.28 25.96 -19.01
CA VAL A 319 -4.01 27.12 -18.15
C VAL A 319 -3.08 26.71 -17.02
N ARG A 320 -1.86 27.23 -17.02
CA ARG A 320 -0.88 27.08 -15.94
C ARG A 320 -0.91 28.32 -15.06
N VAL A 321 -1.02 28.12 -13.76
CA VAL A 321 -1.04 29.20 -12.76
C VAL A 321 0.05 28.92 -11.73
N ARG A 322 0.88 29.92 -11.46
CA ARG A 322 1.86 29.88 -10.36
C ARG A 322 1.33 30.67 -9.18
N THR A 323 1.29 30.04 -8.03
CA THR A 323 0.99 30.68 -6.75
C THR A 323 2.17 30.55 -5.81
N ASP A 324 2.03 31.05 -4.57
CA ASP A 324 3.05 30.85 -3.53
C ASP A 324 3.22 29.35 -3.17
N ALA A 325 2.23 28.51 -3.44
CA ALA A 325 2.29 27.05 -3.24
C ALA A 325 2.92 26.27 -4.42
N GLY A 326 3.31 26.97 -5.50
CA GLY A 326 3.89 26.36 -6.69
C GLY A 326 2.98 26.41 -7.91
N TRP A 327 3.27 25.56 -8.89
CA TRP A 327 2.55 25.50 -10.16
C TRP A 327 1.32 24.60 -10.08
N SER A 328 0.26 24.99 -10.77
CA SER A 328 -0.94 24.20 -10.96
C SER A 328 -1.43 24.34 -12.40
N LEU A 329 -2.08 23.30 -12.92
CA LEU A 329 -2.57 23.22 -14.30
C LEU A 329 -4.07 22.89 -14.29
N ASP A 330 -4.84 23.58 -15.13
CA ASP A 330 -6.25 23.27 -15.36
C ASP A 330 -6.64 23.51 -16.82
N ARG A 331 -7.78 22.96 -17.24
CA ARG A 331 -8.30 23.10 -18.60
C ARG A 331 -9.32 24.24 -18.68
N LEU A 332 -9.21 25.09 -19.69
CA LEU A 332 -10.22 26.06 -20.10
C LEU A 332 -10.86 25.62 -21.43
N ILE A 333 -12.18 25.74 -21.53
CA ILE A 333 -12.92 25.56 -22.78
C ILE A 333 -13.45 26.92 -23.20
N VAL A 334 -13.10 27.37 -24.41
CA VAL A 334 -13.70 28.57 -25.04
C VAL A 334 -14.75 28.10 -26.03
N SER A 335 -15.97 28.60 -25.88
CA SER A 335 -17.10 28.27 -26.76
C SER A 335 -18.00 29.49 -26.85
N ARG A 336 -18.13 30.06 -28.05
CA ARG A 336 -19.00 31.22 -28.32
C ARG A 336 -20.34 30.81 -28.93
#